data_AF-A0A426Y915-F1
#
_entry.id   AF-A0A426Y915-F1
#
_cell.length_a   1.000
_cell.length_b   1.000
_cell.length_c   1.000
_cell.angle_alpha   90.00
_cell.angle_beta   90.00
_cell.angle_gamma   90.00
#
_symmetry.space_group_name_H-M   'P 1'
#
loop_
_entity.id
_entity.type
_entity.pdbx_description
1 polymer ?
#
loop_
_entity_poly.entity_id
_entity_poly.type
_entity_poly.pdbx_seq_one_letter_code
_entity_poly.pdbx_strand_id
1 'polypeptide(L)'
;MTPGLKYLIRATFLYGNYDFENSPSIQFDLYLGVNLWKTIRLTDPTSYFLTEAITEATADLISVCLVNTGRGTPFISGLDLRPMLASLYPLVNASRSLVLLNRFNMAPNDGVNDHFEIPSKVMQTAVYPVNSTKMELSFTPDPGDLNEFYAVMYFAELQQNASRHFSVFLNGALLNDAKPLTPDFLTSDAIYSINPSAGYGELNISLVATESSTLPPLLNAVEVFSTMRNTNVATDGGDGNLLPRHCSWFLHEGMQWVMLFCFL
;
A
#
# COMPACT_ATOMS: atom_id res chain seq x y z
N MET A 1 -12.36 -17.42 0.85
CA MET A 1 -12.57 -16.07 0.29
C MET A 1 -13.75 -16.11 -0.67
N THR A 2 -14.31 -14.97 -1.01
CA THR A 2 -15.43 -14.88 -1.95
C THR A 2 -14.89 -14.29 -3.25
N PRO A 3 -14.89 -15.05 -4.36
CA PRO A 3 -14.49 -14.53 -5.66
C PRO A 3 -15.21 -13.22 -6.00
N GLY A 4 -14.48 -12.26 -6.56
CA GLY A 4 -14.97 -10.93 -6.91
C GLY A 4 -15.03 -9.93 -5.73
N LEU A 5 -14.79 -10.35 -4.48
CA LEU A 5 -14.59 -9.41 -3.38
C LEU A 5 -13.13 -8.95 -3.30
N LYS A 6 -12.95 -7.69 -2.89
CA LYS A 6 -11.65 -7.13 -2.58
C LYS A 6 -11.26 -7.41 -1.14
N TYR A 7 -9.97 -7.62 -0.92
CA TYR A 7 -9.41 -7.90 0.39
C TYR A 7 -8.18 -7.07 0.64
N LEU A 8 -8.12 -6.48 1.84
CA LEU A 8 -6.90 -5.97 2.42
C LEU A 8 -6.18 -7.12 3.14
N ILE A 9 -4.91 -7.29 2.81
CA ILE A 9 -4.03 -8.30 3.38
C ILE A 9 -2.88 -7.58 4.05
N ARG A 10 -2.59 -7.91 5.31
CA ARG A 10 -1.48 -7.30 6.06
C ARG A 10 -0.61 -8.40 6.62
N ALA A 11 0.69 -8.31 6.36
CA ALA A 11 1.68 -9.18 6.98
C ALA A 11 2.58 -8.36 7.90
N THR A 12 2.80 -8.87 9.12
CA THR A 12 3.69 -8.25 10.11
C THR A 12 4.84 -9.19 10.47
N PHE A 13 6.01 -8.59 10.67
CA PHE A 13 7.25 -9.31 10.93
C PHE A 13 8.00 -8.63 12.07
N LEU A 14 8.20 -9.34 13.17
CA LEU A 14 9.08 -8.95 14.27
C LEU A 14 10.03 -10.11 14.52
N TYR A 15 11.32 -9.93 14.22
CA TYR A 15 12.28 -11.03 14.28
C TYR A 15 12.42 -11.59 15.69
N GLY A 16 12.65 -10.73 16.68
CA GLY A 16 12.68 -11.13 18.10
C GLY A 16 13.66 -12.26 18.43
N ASN A 17 14.64 -12.54 17.56
CA ASN A 17 15.54 -13.68 17.66
C ASN A 17 14.82 -15.04 17.82
N TYR A 18 13.76 -15.29 17.06
CA TYR A 18 12.94 -16.51 17.18
C TYR A 18 13.71 -17.83 16.98
N ASP A 19 14.83 -17.78 16.26
CA ASP A 19 15.67 -18.94 15.90
C ASP A 19 16.92 -19.08 16.77
N PHE A 20 17.13 -18.18 17.74
CA PHE A 20 18.32 -18.12 18.60
C PHE A 20 19.65 -17.87 17.87
N GLU A 21 19.63 -17.52 16.59
CA GLU A 21 20.84 -17.29 15.79
C GLU A 21 21.41 -15.87 15.97
N ASN A 22 20.62 -14.94 16.53
CA ASN A 22 20.94 -13.52 16.65
C ASN A 22 21.39 -12.89 15.32
N SER A 23 20.69 -13.25 14.24
CA SER A 23 21.02 -12.79 12.89
C SER A 23 20.92 -11.27 12.81
N PRO A 24 21.98 -10.55 12.36
CA PRO A 24 21.96 -9.09 12.27
C PRO A 24 21.06 -8.57 11.14
N SER A 25 20.74 -9.44 10.18
CA SER A 25 19.78 -9.13 9.12
C SER A 25 19.13 -10.40 8.61
N ILE A 26 17.85 -10.33 8.28
CA ILE A 26 17.11 -11.41 7.61
C ILE A 26 16.50 -10.88 6.32
N GLN A 27 16.54 -11.69 5.27
CA GLN A 27 15.88 -11.41 4.00
C GLN A 27 15.22 -12.66 3.43
N PHE A 28 14.01 -12.48 2.92
CA PHE A 28 13.24 -13.48 2.19
C PHE A 28 12.17 -12.78 1.35
N ASP A 29 11.57 -13.48 0.40
CA ASP A 29 10.52 -12.94 -0.44
C ASP A 29 9.14 -13.36 0.05
N LEU A 30 8.19 -12.41 0.04
CA LEU A 30 6.78 -12.64 0.33
C LEU A 30 6.01 -12.63 -0.98
N TYR A 31 5.24 -13.69 -1.22
CA TYR A 31 4.41 -13.86 -2.41
C TYR A 31 2.93 -13.93 -2.04
N LEU A 32 2.10 -13.42 -2.94
CA LEU A 32 0.66 -13.61 -2.93
C LEU A 32 0.26 -14.40 -4.18
N GLY A 33 -0.08 -15.67 -3.99
CA GLY A 33 -0.14 -16.63 -5.09
C GLY A 33 1.22 -16.74 -5.78
N VAL A 34 1.27 -16.41 -7.06
CA VAL A 34 2.50 -16.39 -7.88
C VAL A 34 3.10 -14.99 -8.00
N ASN A 35 2.46 -13.96 -7.45
CA ASN A 35 2.92 -12.58 -7.58
C ASN A 35 3.84 -12.23 -6.41
N LEU A 36 4.96 -11.58 -6.70
CA LEU A 36 5.86 -11.09 -5.67
C LEU A 36 5.20 -9.87 -5.02
N TRP A 37 4.88 -10.00 -3.72
CA TRP A 37 4.30 -8.94 -2.91
C TRP A 37 5.39 -8.00 -2.42
N LYS A 38 6.39 -8.49 -1.68
CA LYS A 38 7.46 -7.67 -1.12
C LYS A 38 8.68 -8.54 -0.80
N THR A 39 9.89 -8.03 -1.06
CA THR A 39 11.11 -8.60 -0.47
C THR A 39 11.25 -8.05 0.95
N ILE A 40 11.10 -8.92 1.94
CA ILE A 40 11.24 -8.56 3.35
C ILE A 40 12.72 -8.42 3.66
N ARG A 41 13.09 -7.29 4.28
CA ARG A 41 14.45 -7.01 4.76
C ARG A 41 14.38 -6.45 6.16
N LEU A 42 14.84 -7.23 7.12
CA LEU A 42 14.86 -6.85 8.53
C LEU A 42 16.31 -6.66 8.92
N THR A 43 16.68 -5.46 9.37
CA THR A 43 18.03 -5.11 9.82
C THR A 43 18.07 -4.70 11.29
N ASP A 44 16.90 -4.60 11.92
CA ASP A 44 16.74 -4.33 13.35
C ASP A 44 15.86 -5.45 13.93
N PRO A 45 16.37 -6.26 14.88
CA PRO A 45 15.62 -7.38 15.46
C PRO A 45 14.43 -6.93 16.34
N THR A 46 14.40 -5.66 16.75
CA THR A 46 13.40 -5.10 17.67
C THR A 46 12.30 -4.31 16.97
N SER A 47 12.55 -3.90 15.72
CA SER A 47 11.57 -3.18 14.93
C SER A 47 10.62 -4.17 14.25
N TYR A 48 9.32 -3.84 14.25
CA TYR A 48 8.36 -4.58 13.45
C TYR A 48 8.31 -3.99 12.03
N PHE A 49 8.15 -4.85 11.04
CA PHE A 49 7.92 -4.48 9.65
C PHE A 49 6.48 -4.85 9.27
N LEU A 50 5.80 -3.95 8.57
CA LEU A 50 4.42 -4.13 8.11
C LEU A 50 4.36 -3.90 6.61
N THR A 51 3.67 -4.78 5.90
CA THR A 51 3.34 -4.58 4.49
C THR A 51 1.86 -4.86 4.25
N GLU A 52 1.23 -4.05 3.40
CA GLU A 52 -0.17 -4.18 3.03
C GLU A 52 -0.30 -4.44 1.52
N ALA A 53 -1.24 -5.29 1.13
CA ALA A 53 -1.68 -5.46 -0.24
C ALA A 53 -3.20 -5.46 -0.34
N ILE A 54 -3.70 -5.00 -1.48
CA ILE A 54 -5.12 -5.05 -1.82
C ILE A 54 -5.27 -5.86 -3.10
N THR A 55 -6.10 -6.90 -3.05
CA THR A 55 -6.34 -7.80 -4.18
C THR A 55 -7.83 -8.11 -4.33
N GLU A 56 -8.25 -8.45 -5.54
CA GLU A 56 -9.55 -9.05 -5.80
C GLU A 56 -9.39 -10.57 -5.80
N ALA A 57 -10.21 -11.26 -5.00
CA ALA A 57 -10.18 -12.70 -4.94
C ALA A 57 -10.65 -13.30 -6.27
N THR A 58 -9.83 -14.14 -6.89
CA THR A 58 -10.20 -14.92 -8.09
C THR A 58 -10.64 -16.34 -7.75
N ALA A 59 -10.39 -16.79 -6.52
CA ALA A 59 -10.73 -18.10 -6.00
C ALA A 59 -11.23 -18.00 -4.55
N ASP A 60 -11.65 -19.13 -3.99
CA ASP A 60 -12.07 -19.26 -2.60
C ASP A 60 -10.89 -19.43 -1.62
N LEU A 61 -9.66 -19.52 -2.13
CA LEU A 61 -8.42 -19.60 -1.36
C LEU A 61 -7.46 -18.48 -1.77
N ILE A 62 -6.64 -18.05 -0.81
CA ILE A 62 -5.44 -17.24 -1.07
C ILE A 62 -4.22 -17.91 -0.47
N SER A 63 -3.13 -17.90 -1.24
CA SER A 63 -1.86 -18.46 -0.81
C SER A 63 -0.90 -17.32 -0.52
N VAL A 64 -0.33 -17.32 0.69
CA VAL A 64 0.76 -16.41 1.07
C VAL A 64 2.00 -17.27 1.25
N CYS A 65 3.01 -17.06 0.42
CA CYS A 65 4.22 -17.90 0.43
C CYS A 65 5.43 -17.10 0.89
N LEU A 66 6.28 -17.71 1.71
CA LEU A 66 7.52 -17.13 2.20
C LEU A 66 8.68 -17.92 1.57
N VAL A 67 9.45 -17.27 0.70
CA VAL A 67 10.50 -17.92 -0.09
C VAL A 67 11.86 -17.51 0.45
N ASN A 68 12.66 -18.49 0.89
CA ASN A 68 14.00 -18.25 1.39
C ASN A 68 14.93 -17.81 0.26
N THR A 69 15.69 -16.73 0.47
CA THR A 69 16.69 -16.21 -0.47
C THR A 69 18.12 -16.54 -0.06
N GLY A 70 18.29 -17.44 0.90
CA GLY A 70 19.57 -17.86 1.47
C GLY A 70 20.13 -16.89 2.54
N ARG A 71 19.30 -15.97 3.05
CA ARG A 71 19.71 -14.89 3.96
C ARG A 71 18.91 -14.89 5.27
N GLY A 72 18.70 -16.08 5.82
CA GLY A 72 17.95 -16.32 7.05
C GLY A 72 16.70 -17.15 6.80
N THR A 73 16.16 -17.74 7.86
CA THR A 73 14.95 -18.55 7.77
C THR A 73 13.72 -17.63 7.70
N PRO A 74 12.86 -17.76 6.68
CA PRO A 74 11.64 -16.95 6.60
C PRO A 74 10.73 -17.17 7.79
N PHE A 75 9.98 -16.14 8.18
CA PHE A 75 8.99 -16.23 9.27
C PHE A 75 7.92 -15.16 9.07
N ILE A 76 6.81 -15.26 9.79
CA ILE A 76 5.74 -14.24 9.82
C ILE A 76 5.14 -14.20 11.21
N SER A 77 4.97 -13.00 11.75
CA SER A 77 4.50 -12.77 13.12
C SER A 77 2.98 -12.59 13.18
N GLY A 78 2.38 -12.03 12.12
CA GLY A 78 0.94 -11.87 12.00
C GLY A 78 0.50 -11.74 10.55
N LEU A 79 -0.72 -12.23 10.27
CA LEU A 79 -1.35 -12.15 8.96
C LEU A 79 -2.84 -11.85 9.13
N ASP A 80 -3.22 -10.64 8.73
CA ASP A 80 -4.61 -10.18 8.76
C ASP A 80 -5.21 -10.19 7.36
N LEU A 81 -6.45 -10.66 7.26
CA LEU A 81 -7.25 -10.63 6.05
C LEU A 81 -8.58 -9.94 6.34
N ARG A 82 -8.90 -8.87 5.60
CA ARG A 82 -10.15 -8.11 5.77
C ARG A 82 -10.87 -7.92 4.44
N PRO A 83 -12.12 -8.38 4.31
CA PRO A 83 -12.93 -8.07 3.13
C PRO A 83 -13.22 -6.57 3.08
N MET A 84 -13.34 -6.03 1.88
CA MET A 84 -13.59 -4.61 1.62
C MET A 84 -14.80 -4.44 0.71
N LEU A 85 -15.42 -3.25 0.78
CA LEU A 85 -16.45 -2.86 -0.17
C LEU A 85 -15.84 -2.77 -1.58
N ALA A 86 -16.55 -3.30 -2.58
CA ALA A 86 -16.08 -3.31 -3.97
C ALA A 86 -15.80 -1.91 -4.55
N SER A 87 -16.49 -0.89 -4.04
CA SER A 87 -16.30 0.52 -4.42
C SER A 87 -14.98 1.12 -3.94
N LEU A 88 -14.35 0.56 -2.89
CA LEU A 88 -13.05 1.01 -2.41
C LEU A 88 -11.95 0.52 -3.34
N TYR A 89 -10.94 1.37 -3.57
CA TYR A 89 -9.80 1.10 -4.46
C TYR A 89 -10.25 0.57 -5.83
N PRO A 90 -10.95 1.39 -6.65
CA PRO A 90 -11.51 0.96 -7.93
C PRO A 90 -10.45 0.48 -8.95
N LEU A 91 -9.18 0.81 -8.71
CA LEU A 91 -8.03 0.38 -9.50
C LEU A 91 -7.71 -1.11 -9.33
N VAL A 92 -8.12 -1.72 -8.21
CA VAL A 92 -7.90 -3.14 -7.93
C VAL A 92 -8.92 -3.97 -8.69
N ASN A 93 -8.44 -5.00 -9.38
CA ASN A 93 -9.25 -5.99 -10.09
C ASN A 93 -8.51 -7.33 -10.14
N ALA A 94 -9.13 -8.36 -10.72
CA ALA A 94 -8.57 -9.72 -10.83
C ALA A 94 -7.14 -9.82 -11.41
N SER A 95 -6.69 -8.87 -12.23
CA SER A 95 -5.33 -8.86 -12.82
C SER A 95 -4.40 -7.80 -12.23
N ARG A 96 -4.92 -6.90 -11.39
CA ARG A 96 -4.16 -5.81 -10.78
C ARG A 96 -4.37 -5.78 -9.27
N SER A 97 -3.38 -6.29 -8.55
CA SER A 97 -3.27 -6.09 -7.09
C SER A 97 -2.38 -4.89 -6.80
N LEU A 98 -2.67 -4.17 -5.72
CA LEU A 98 -1.88 -3.03 -5.26
C LEU A 98 -1.09 -3.41 -4.01
N VAL A 99 0.14 -2.88 -3.90
CA VAL A 99 0.97 -2.96 -2.71
C VAL A 99 1.10 -1.55 -2.14
N LEU A 100 0.79 -1.37 -0.86
CA LEU A 100 0.97 -0.08 -0.22
C LEU A 100 2.47 0.18 -0.05
N LEU A 101 2.92 1.32 -0.57
CA LEU A 101 4.28 1.80 -0.40
C LEU A 101 4.39 2.72 0.81
N ASN A 102 3.45 3.67 0.94
CA ASN A 102 3.43 4.58 2.07
C ASN A 102 2.04 5.18 2.30
N ARG A 103 1.76 5.56 3.56
CA ARG A 103 0.58 6.30 3.97
C ARG A 103 1.03 7.51 4.78
N PHE A 104 0.68 8.70 4.30
CA PHE A 104 0.97 9.96 4.95
C PHE A 104 -0.31 10.54 5.55
N ASN A 105 -0.35 10.68 6.87
CA ASN A 105 -1.31 11.53 7.55
C ASN A 105 -0.75 12.95 7.68
N MET A 106 -1.51 13.96 7.28
CA MET A 106 -1.12 15.37 7.37
C MET A 106 -1.50 16.01 8.72
N ALA A 107 -1.88 15.20 9.71
CA ALA A 107 -2.04 15.65 11.08
C ALA A 107 -0.71 16.13 11.69
N PRO A 108 -0.75 17.10 12.63
CA PRO A 108 0.41 17.43 13.44
C PRO A 108 0.91 16.18 14.17
N ASN A 109 2.22 15.93 14.10
CA ASN A 109 2.83 14.83 14.83
C ASN A 109 2.71 15.09 16.35
N ASP A 110 1.88 14.30 17.03
CA ASP A 110 1.68 14.37 18.48
C ASP A 110 2.71 13.52 19.26
N GLY A 111 3.70 12.95 18.56
CA GLY A 111 4.72 12.07 19.12
C GLY A 111 4.26 10.62 19.27
N VAL A 112 3.02 10.31 18.92
CA VAL A 112 2.47 8.95 18.93
C VAL A 112 2.36 8.47 17.49
N ASN A 113 3.14 7.45 17.14
CA ASN A 113 3.04 6.83 15.82
C ASN A 113 1.84 5.86 15.77
N ASP A 114 0.64 6.42 15.72
CA ASP A 114 -0.61 5.66 15.56
C ASP A 114 -0.82 5.28 14.08
N HIS A 115 -0.46 4.05 13.75
CA HIS A 115 -0.63 3.50 12.39
C HIS A 115 -2.09 3.20 12.04
N PHE A 116 -2.99 3.25 13.03
CA PHE A 116 -4.40 2.94 12.88
C PHE A 116 -5.28 4.15 13.21
N GLU A 117 -4.75 5.35 13.02
CA GLU A 117 -5.48 6.56 13.28
C GLU A 117 -6.83 6.57 12.57
N ILE A 118 -7.87 6.88 13.34
CA ILE A 118 -9.25 6.76 12.88
C ILE A 118 -9.45 7.72 11.70
N PRO A 119 -10.04 7.28 10.57
CA PRO A 119 -10.20 8.12 9.38
C PRO A 119 -10.85 9.48 9.66
N SER A 120 -11.81 9.55 10.58
CA SER A 120 -12.44 10.81 10.95
C SER A 120 -11.48 11.82 11.61
N LYS A 121 -10.47 11.35 12.37
CA LYS A 121 -9.45 12.20 12.99
C LYS A 121 -8.47 12.71 11.94
N VAL A 122 -8.05 11.85 11.00
CA VAL A 122 -7.23 12.22 9.83
C VAL A 122 -7.91 13.35 9.04
N MET A 123 -9.19 13.19 8.70
CA MET A 123 -9.94 14.17 7.91
C MET A 123 -10.25 15.48 8.65
N GLN A 124 -10.00 15.57 9.96
CA GLN A 124 -10.12 16.81 10.74
C GLN A 124 -8.82 17.62 10.77
N THR A 125 -7.78 17.12 10.12
CA THR A 125 -6.46 17.77 10.06
C THR A 125 -6.01 17.90 8.62
N ALA A 126 -5.24 18.95 8.32
CA ALA A 126 -4.69 19.16 6.99
C ALA A 126 -3.43 20.02 7.07
N VAL A 127 -2.56 19.86 6.07
CA VAL A 127 -1.47 20.80 5.79
C VAL A 127 -1.87 21.74 4.66
N TYR A 128 -1.32 22.95 4.70
CA TYR A 128 -1.42 23.95 3.63
C TYR A 128 -0.18 24.85 3.66
N PRO A 129 0.30 25.35 2.51
CA PRO A 129 1.41 26.29 2.49
C PRO A 129 0.99 27.65 3.07
N VAL A 130 1.86 28.27 3.87
CA VAL A 130 1.57 29.56 4.54
C VAL A 130 1.68 30.75 3.58
N ASN A 131 2.73 30.79 2.76
CA ASN A 131 3.04 31.91 1.86
C ASN A 131 3.35 31.42 0.43
N SER A 132 2.64 30.40 -0.03
CA SER A 132 2.79 29.85 -1.38
C SER A 132 1.44 29.42 -1.94
N THR A 133 1.28 29.56 -3.26
CA THR A 133 0.13 29.02 -4.00
C THR A 133 0.31 27.56 -4.38
N LYS A 134 1.50 27.00 -4.16
CA LYS A 134 1.89 25.65 -4.52
C LYS A 134 2.35 24.86 -3.29
N MET A 135 1.86 23.63 -3.18
CA MET A 135 2.32 22.60 -2.25
C MET A 135 3.04 21.51 -3.05
N GLU A 136 4.14 20.98 -2.52
CA GLU A 136 4.88 19.88 -3.11
C GLU A 136 5.23 18.83 -2.06
N LEU A 137 5.05 17.56 -2.41
CA LEU A 137 5.45 16.41 -1.63
C LEU A 137 6.24 15.47 -2.53
N SER A 138 7.32 14.90 -1.99
CA SER A 138 8.10 13.87 -2.68
C SER A 138 8.10 12.57 -1.88
N PHE A 139 8.09 11.46 -2.59
CA PHE A 139 8.20 10.12 -2.03
C PHE A 139 9.19 9.30 -2.84
N THR A 140 10.12 8.65 -2.14
CA THR A 140 11.07 7.71 -2.75
C THR A 140 10.71 6.30 -2.29
N PRO A 141 10.52 5.33 -3.21
CA PRO A 141 10.22 3.95 -2.85
C PRO A 141 11.41 3.26 -2.16
N ASP A 142 11.12 2.20 -1.41
CA ASP A 142 12.18 1.37 -0.85
C ASP A 142 12.92 0.61 -1.97
N PRO A 143 14.19 0.23 -1.75
CA PRO A 143 14.91 -0.61 -2.69
C PRO A 143 14.16 -1.89 -3.04
N GLY A 144 13.91 -2.11 -4.34
CA GLY A 144 13.26 -3.32 -4.86
C GLY A 144 11.76 -3.18 -5.14
N ASP A 145 11.13 -2.11 -4.65
CA ASP A 145 9.78 -1.73 -5.07
C ASP A 145 9.77 -1.27 -6.53
N LEU A 146 8.58 -1.26 -7.14
CA LEU A 146 8.42 -0.79 -8.51
C LEU A 146 8.41 0.74 -8.58
N ASN A 147 9.05 1.27 -9.62
CA ASN A 147 9.02 2.69 -10.00
C ASN A 147 7.75 3.02 -10.80
N GLU A 148 6.61 2.58 -10.27
CA GLU A 148 5.27 2.73 -10.82
C GLU A 148 4.33 3.09 -9.67
N PHE A 149 3.84 4.33 -9.65
CA PHE A 149 3.11 4.86 -8.49
C PHE A 149 1.66 5.17 -8.81
N TYR A 150 0.76 4.71 -7.95
CA TYR A 150 -0.60 5.23 -7.83
C TYR A 150 -0.70 6.04 -6.55
N ALA A 151 -1.40 7.16 -6.62
CA ALA A 151 -1.65 7.99 -5.45
C ALA A 151 -3.16 8.10 -5.22
N VAL A 152 -3.59 7.98 -3.96
CA VAL A 152 -4.91 8.37 -3.48
C VAL A 152 -4.69 9.53 -2.52
N MET A 153 -5.33 10.66 -2.77
CA MET A 153 -5.20 11.87 -1.97
C MET A 153 -6.57 12.22 -1.41
N TYR A 154 -6.62 12.51 -0.11
CA TYR A 154 -7.83 12.73 0.65
C TYR A 154 -7.95 14.20 1.05
N PHE A 155 -9.15 14.76 0.90
CA PHE A 155 -9.46 16.16 1.09
C PHE A 155 -10.73 16.34 1.94
N ALA A 156 -10.70 17.30 2.85
CA ALA A 156 -11.87 17.85 3.53
C ALA A 156 -11.57 19.32 3.87
N GLU A 157 -12.44 20.24 3.46
CA GLU A 157 -12.27 21.65 3.81
C GLU A 157 -12.62 21.88 5.29
N LEU A 158 -11.69 22.50 6.02
CA LEU A 158 -11.79 22.71 7.46
C LEU A 158 -12.22 24.13 7.83
N GLN A 159 -12.18 25.06 6.87
CA GLN A 159 -12.55 26.45 7.07
C GLN A 159 -13.88 26.76 6.38
N GLN A 160 -14.84 27.27 7.15
CA GLN A 160 -16.12 27.71 6.62
C GLN A 160 -15.94 28.92 5.68
N ASN A 161 -16.69 28.94 4.57
CA ASN A 161 -16.60 29.97 3.52
C ASN A 161 -15.21 30.10 2.88
N ALA A 162 -14.41 29.04 2.91
CA ALA A 162 -13.18 28.94 2.15
C ALA A 162 -13.47 28.80 0.65
N SER A 163 -12.68 29.49 -0.18
CA SER A 163 -12.68 29.30 -1.63
C SER A 163 -11.32 28.76 -2.06
N ARG A 164 -11.21 27.42 -2.05
CA ARG A 164 -10.02 26.70 -2.52
C ARG A 164 -10.30 26.05 -3.86
N HIS A 165 -9.55 26.47 -4.86
CA HIS A 165 -9.63 25.94 -6.22
C HIS A 165 -8.22 25.61 -6.70
N PHE A 166 -7.86 24.34 -6.80
CA PHE A 166 -6.49 23.94 -7.14
C PHE A 166 -6.44 22.71 -8.05
N SER A 167 -5.37 22.63 -8.85
CA SER A 167 -5.09 21.48 -9.72
C SER A 167 -4.04 20.58 -9.06
N VAL A 168 -4.13 19.28 -9.32
CA VAL A 168 -3.22 18.27 -8.75
C VAL A 168 -2.40 17.63 -9.87
N PHE A 169 -1.10 17.49 -9.65
CA PHE A 169 -0.16 16.94 -10.61
C PHE A 169 0.68 15.84 -9.98
N LEU A 170 0.91 14.77 -10.74
CA LEU A 170 1.84 13.70 -10.40
C LEU A 170 3.01 13.74 -11.40
N ASN A 171 4.22 13.91 -10.89
CA ASN A 171 5.44 14.06 -11.69
C ASN A 171 5.30 15.12 -12.82
N GLY A 172 4.61 16.22 -12.50
CA GLY A 172 4.37 17.34 -13.42
C GLY A 172 3.20 17.14 -14.41
N ALA A 173 2.63 15.94 -14.50
CA ALA A 173 1.45 15.68 -15.34
C ALA A 173 0.16 15.94 -14.55
N LEU A 174 -0.82 16.60 -15.18
CA LEU A 174 -2.13 16.87 -14.58
C LEU A 174 -2.86 15.55 -14.28
N LEU A 175 -3.37 15.40 -13.06
CA LEU A 175 -4.03 14.17 -12.63
C LEU A 175 -5.34 13.96 -13.40
N ASN A 176 -5.42 12.86 -14.17
CA ASN A 176 -6.60 12.40 -14.93
C ASN A 176 -7.26 13.47 -15.82
N ASP A 177 -6.50 14.45 -16.32
CA ASP A 177 -7.04 15.62 -17.04
C ASP A 177 -8.19 16.32 -16.30
N ALA A 178 -8.17 16.25 -14.96
CA ALA A 178 -9.26 16.70 -14.13
C ALA A 178 -9.37 18.22 -14.11
N LYS A 179 -10.60 18.70 -13.93
CA LYS A 179 -10.84 20.10 -13.57
C LYS A 179 -10.23 20.41 -12.20
N PRO A 180 -9.95 21.69 -11.90
CA PRO A 180 -9.53 22.10 -10.56
C PRO A 180 -10.50 21.59 -9.48
N LEU A 181 -9.94 21.02 -8.42
CA LEU A 181 -10.67 20.50 -7.27
C LEU A 181 -11.16 21.64 -6.38
N THR A 182 -12.35 21.47 -5.83
CA THR A 182 -12.93 22.31 -4.77
C THR A 182 -13.42 21.39 -3.66
N PRO A 183 -12.68 21.24 -2.54
CA PRO A 183 -13.12 20.41 -1.43
C PRO A 183 -14.34 21.01 -0.72
N ASP A 184 -15.29 20.15 -0.35
CA ASP A 184 -16.48 20.55 0.39
C ASP A 184 -16.20 20.70 1.89
N PHE A 185 -16.86 21.67 2.53
CA PHE A 185 -16.70 21.94 3.95
C PHE A 185 -17.15 20.73 4.80
N LEU A 186 -16.24 20.25 5.64
CA LEU A 186 -16.39 19.09 6.54
C LEU A 186 -16.88 17.81 5.85
N THR A 187 -16.66 17.70 4.54
CA THR A 187 -17.03 16.53 3.75
C THR A 187 -15.75 15.93 3.18
N SER A 188 -15.54 14.64 3.48
CA SER A 188 -14.38 13.91 2.96
C SER A 188 -14.61 13.48 1.52
N ASP A 189 -13.64 13.79 0.67
CA ASP A 189 -13.56 13.28 -0.69
C ASP A 189 -12.14 12.81 -1.01
N ALA A 190 -12.00 12.00 -2.05
CA ALA A 190 -10.72 11.47 -2.48
C ALA A 190 -10.57 11.53 -4.00
N ILE A 191 -9.40 11.95 -4.46
CA ILE A 191 -8.99 11.83 -5.85
C ILE A 191 -7.84 10.83 -5.94
N TYR A 192 -7.81 10.08 -7.03
CA TYR A 192 -6.81 9.03 -7.22
C TYR A 192 -6.36 8.95 -8.68
N SER A 193 -5.15 8.47 -8.93
CA SER A 193 -4.65 8.27 -10.29
C SER A 193 -5.24 6.99 -10.91
N ILE A 194 -5.76 7.08 -12.13
CA ILE A 194 -6.28 5.91 -12.86
C ILE A 194 -5.14 5.10 -13.48
N ASN A 195 -4.15 5.83 -14.00
CA ASN A 195 -2.94 5.30 -14.58
C ASN A 195 -1.77 5.55 -13.63
N PRO A 196 -0.75 4.68 -13.66
CA PRO A 196 0.41 4.87 -12.85
C PRO A 196 1.26 6.04 -13.35
N SER A 197 1.91 6.74 -12.43
CA SER A 197 3.08 7.55 -12.74
C SER A 197 4.30 6.63 -12.76
N ALA A 198 4.78 6.28 -13.96
CA ALA A 198 5.83 5.28 -14.15
C ALA A 198 7.10 5.89 -14.76
N GLY A 199 8.25 5.26 -14.50
CA GLY A 199 9.53 5.66 -15.10
C GLY A 199 10.29 6.75 -14.34
N TYR A 200 9.83 7.09 -13.14
CA TYR A 200 10.49 8.04 -12.24
C TYR A 200 11.02 7.29 -11.01
N GLY A 201 12.21 7.67 -10.51
CA GLY A 201 12.78 7.09 -9.28
C GLY A 201 12.14 7.62 -7.99
N GLU A 202 11.28 8.64 -8.11
CA GLU A 202 10.54 9.26 -7.04
C GLU A 202 9.16 9.68 -7.55
N LEU A 203 8.20 9.80 -6.64
CA LEU A 203 6.90 10.39 -6.90
C LEU A 203 6.87 11.81 -6.36
N ASN A 204 6.68 12.78 -7.25
CA ASN A 204 6.42 14.17 -6.89
C ASN A 204 4.94 14.49 -7.05
N ILE A 205 4.28 14.86 -5.96
CA ILE A 205 2.90 15.31 -5.92
C ILE A 205 2.91 16.83 -5.76
N SER A 206 2.23 17.55 -6.64
CA SER A 206 2.07 19.00 -6.49
C SER A 206 0.62 19.43 -6.60
N LEU A 207 0.23 20.33 -5.70
CA LEU A 207 -1.08 20.97 -5.70
C LEU A 207 -0.86 22.45 -5.97
N VAL A 208 -1.53 23.00 -6.98
CA VAL A 208 -1.32 24.38 -7.43
C VAL A 208 -2.66 25.12 -7.41
N ALA A 209 -2.75 26.15 -6.57
CA ALA A 209 -3.91 27.03 -6.55
C ALA A 209 -4.10 27.70 -7.91
N THR A 210 -5.34 27.76 -8.36
CA THR A 210 -5.75 28.51 -9.55
C THR A 210 -5.88 29.99 -9.22
N GLU A 211 -5.92 30.84 -10.26
CA GLU A 211 -6.14 32.28 -10.11
C GLU A 211 -7.47 32.62 -9.40
N SER A 212 -8.46 31.73 -9.48
CA SER A 212 -9.76 31.89 -8.81
C SER A 212 -9.76 31.55 -7.32
N SER A 213 -8.71 30.93 -6.82
CA SER A 213 -8.59 30.50 -5.42
C SER A 213 -8.20 31.67 -4.52
N THR A 214 -8.91 31.87 -3.41
CA THR A 214 -8.52 32.88 -2.40
C THR A 214 -7.62 32.32 -1.31
N LEU A 215 -7.55 30.99 -1.21
CA LEU A 215 -6.75 30.27 -0.23
C LEU A 215 -5.80 29.26 -0.92
N PRO A 216 -4.68 28.90 -0.27
CA PRO A 216 -3.76 27.89 -0.79
C PRO A 216 -4.43 26.51 -0.87
N PRO A 217 -3.84 25.52 -1.58
CA PRO A 217 -4.32 24.14 -1.51
C PRO A 217 -4.21 23.59 -0.08
N LEU A 218 -5.07 22.62 0.26
CA LEU A 218 -4.99 21.84 1.49
C LEU A 218 -4.86 20.36 1.15
N LEU A 219 -4.32 19.56 2.07
CA LEU A 219 -4.24 18.11 1.93
C LEU A 219 -4.36 17.45 3.30
N ASN A 220 -5.25 16.45 3.43
CA ASN A 220 -5.48 15.75 4.70
C ASN A 220 -4.68 14.46 4.81
N ALA A 221 -4.61 13.67 3.73
CA ALA A 221 -3.81 12.44 3.70
C ALA A 221 -3.45 12.01 2.27
N VAL A 222 -2.44 11.14 2.18
CA VAL A 222 -2.03 10.51 0.92
C VAL A 222 -1.74 9.03 1.17
N GLU A 223 -2.19 8.17 0.28
CA GLU A 223 -1.72 6.80 0.16
C GLU A 223 -1.01 6.62 -1.18
N VAL A 224 0.17 6.03 -1.16
CA VAL A 224 0.97 5.73 -2.35
C VAL A 224 1.07 4.22 -2.49
N PHE A 225 0.74 3.72 -3.67
CA PHE A 225 0.74 2.29 -4.02
C PHE A 225 1.62 2.03 -5.24
N SER A 226 2.05 0.79 -5.39
CA SER A 226 2.51 0.23 -6.67
C SER A 226 1.66 -0.97 -7.05
N THR A 227 1.84 -1.47 -8.28
CA THR A 227 1.30 -2.78 -8.64
C THR A 227 2.09 -3.89 -7.96
N MET A 228 1.42 -5.00 -7.67
CA MET A 228 2.11 -6.22 -7.27
C MET A 228 2.86 -6.80 -8.49
N ARG A 229 4.12 -7.21 -8.31
CA ARG A 229 4.95 -7.68 -9.41
C ARG A 229 4.49 -9.08 -9.84
N ASN A 230 3.95 -9.18 -11.05
CA ASN A 230 3.69 -10.48 -11.65
C ASN A 230 5.02 -11.14 -12.03
N THR A 231 5.30 -12.31 -11.48
CA THR A 231 6.57 -13.00 -11.78
C THR A 231 6.47 -14.00 -12.92
N ASN A 232 5.26 -14.33 -13.43
CA ASN A 232 4.99 -15.31 -14.49
C ASN A 232 6.21 -16.19 -14.81
N VAL A 233 6.65 -16.98 -13.84
CA VAL A 233 7.61 -18.03 -14.12
C VAL A 233 6.79 -19.03 -14.92
N ALA A 234 7.05 -19.11 -16.22
CA ALA A 234 6.43 -20.12 -17.06
C ALA A 234 6.64 -21.48 -16.38
N THR A 235 5.57 -22.19 -16.08
CA THR A 235 5.67 -23.61 -15.79
C THR A 235 6.24 -24.25 -17.05
N ASP A 236 7.39 -24.90 -16.93
CA ASP A 236 7.98 -25.60 -18.06
C ASP A 236 7.02 -26.72 -18.46
N GLY A 237 6.86 -26.98 -19.76
CA GLY A 237 5.99 -28.05 -20.27
C GLY A 237 6.43 -29.45 -19.83
N GLY A 238 7.60 -29.57 -19.20
CA GLY A 238 8.08 -30.75 -18.48
C GLY A 238 7.52 -30.93 -17.07
N ASP A 239 6.79 -29.95 -16.50
CA ASP A 239 6.22 -29.98 -15.15
C ASP A 239 4.94 -30.84 -15.07
N GLY A 240 4.98 -32.02 -15.69
CA GLY A 240 4.10 -33.12 -15.31
C GLY A 240 4.53 -33.64 -13.93
N ASN A 241 3.88 -33.16 -12.86
CA ASN A 241 4.02 -33.55 -11.44
C ASN A 241 5.00 -32.81 -10.53
N LEU A 242 5.45 -31.60 -10.88
CA LEU A 242 6.20 -30.73 -9.97
C LEU A 242 5.56 -29.34 -9.84
N LEU A 243 4.37 -29.29 -9.20
CA LEU A 243 4.16 -28.23 -8.20
C LEU A 243 5.41 -28.19 -7.31
N PRO A 244 5.96 -27.03 -6.90
CA PRO A 244 7.09 -27.00 -5.97
C PRO A 244 6.72 -27.87 -4.77
N ARG A 245 7.32 -29.06 -4.71
CA ARG A 245 6.78 -30.21 -3.98
C ARG A 245 7.08 -30.13 -2.48
N HIS A 246 7.33 -28.95 -1.93
CA HIS A 246 7.64 -28.73 -0.52
C HIS A 246 6.82 -27.55 0.03
N CYS A 247 5.49 -27.69 0.07
CA CYS A 247 4.67 -27.01 1.08
C CYS A 247 4.43 -28.02 2.21
N SER A 248 4.88 -27.69 3.42
CA SER A 248 4.57 -28.46 4.63
C SER A 248 3.27 -27.95 5.24
N TRP A 249 2.33 -28.88 5.48
CA TRP A 249 0.97 -28.60 5.94
C TRP A 249 0.94 -28.53 7.47
N PHE A 250 0.49 -27.41 8.04
CA PHE A 250 0.09 -27.36 9.45
C PHE A 250 -1.40 -27.01 9.55
N LEU A 251 -2.20 -28.01 9.94
CA LEU A 251 -3.58 -27.83 10.38
C LEU A 251 -3.55 -27.58 11.89
N HIS A 252 -4.12 -26.48 12.36
CA HIS A 252 -4.68 -26.43 13.70
C HIS A 252 -6.19 -26.26 13.56
N GLU A 253 -6.94 -27.30 13.93
CA GLU A 253 -8.40 -27.26 13.93
C GLU A 253 -8.91 -26.23 14.94
N GLY A 254 -9.99 -25.54 14.59
CA GLY A 254 -10.75 -24.70 15.52
C GLY A 254 -10.94 -23.23 15.16
N MET A 255 -11.14 -22.90 13.87
CA MET A 255 -11.97 -21.79 13.32
C MET A 255 -11.55 -21.61 11.84
N GLN A 256 -12.47 -21.88 10.91
CA GLN A 256 -12.19 -22.00 9.47
C GLN A 256 -11.53 -20.75 8.85
N TRP A 257 -10.22 -20.82 8.58
CA TRP A 257 -9.52 -20.29 7.40
C TRP A 257 -8.26 -21.15 7.19
N VAL A 258 -8.14 -21.86 6.06
CA VAL A 258 -6.93 -22.63 5.75
C VAL A 258 -5.90 -21.69 5.15
N MET A 259 -4.89 -21.33 5.95
CA MET A 259 -3.76 -20.51 5.56
C MET A 259 -2.60 -21.46 5.26
N LEU A 260 -2.17 -21.56 4.00
CA LEU A 260 -1.01 -22.37 3.62
C LEU A 260 0.26 -21.55 3.83
N PHE A 261 1.09 -21.94 4.81
CA PHE A 261 2.48 -21.49 4.89
C PHE A 261 3.34 -22.43 4.07
N CYS A 262 3.91 -21.93 2.97
CA CYS A 262 4.89 -22.66 2.19
C CYS A 262 6.27 -22.12 2.59
N PHE A 263 7.08 -22.94 3.27
CA PHE A 263 8.49 -22.68 3.54
C PHE A 263 9.31 -23.46 2.50
N LEU A 264 10.07 -22.74 1.67
CA LEU A 264 11.05 -23.31 0.73
C LEU A 264 12.45 -22.94 1.18
#